data_AF-A0A2D6UBQ8-F1
#
_entry.id   AF-A0A2D6UBQ8-F1
#
_cell.length_a   1.000
_cell.length_b   1.000
_cell.length_c   1.000
_cell.angle_alpha   90.00
_cell.angle_beta   90.00
_cell.angle_gamma   90.00
#
_symmetry.space_group_name_H-M   'P 1'
#
loop_
_entity.id
_entity.type
_entity.pdbx_description
1 polymer ?
#
loop_
_entity_poly.entity_id
_entity_poly.type
_entity_poly.pdbx_seq_one_letter_code
_entity_poly.pdbx_strand_id
1 'polypeptide(L)'
;MDEIDREIVRLLQADASLTARELAEHVGLTATPVWRRVQILENAGVITGRVALVDPEALGLGVTVMVHVRTNDHSAAWLDRFAAA
;
A
#
# COMPACT_ATOMS: atom_id res chain seq x y z
N MET A 1 11.31 1.35 12.04
CA MET A 1 9.85 1.45 12.18
C MET A 1 9.51 0.96 13.58
N ASP A 2 8.99 1.86 14.40
CA ASP A 2 8.56 1.53 15.77
C ASP A 2 7.09 1.06 15.79
N GLU A 3 6.55 0.81 16.99
CA GLU A 3 5.19 0.32 17.15
C GLU A 3 4.12 1.35 16.74
N ILE A 4 4.40 2.64 16.95
CA ILE A 4 3.49 3.72 16.54
C ILE A 4 3.44 3.81 15.02
N ASP A 5 4.57 3.67 14.36
CA ASP A 5 4.61 3.64 12.90
C ASP A 5 3.79 2.48 12.32
N ARG A 6 3.88 1.27 12.91
CA ARG A 6 3.06 0.11 12.51
C ARG A 6 1.57 0.40 12.67
N GLU A 7 1.21 1.03 13.78
CA GLU A 7 -0.17 1.40 14.06
C GLU A 7 -0.72 2.42 13.06
N ILE A 8 0.06 3.45 12.74
CA ILE A 8 -0.28 4.45 11.72
C ILE A 8 -0.49 3.75 10.37
N VAL A 9 0.40 2.84 9.96
CA VAL A 9 0.26 2.09 8.71
C VAL A 9 -1.01 1.24 8.72
N ARG A 10 -1.29 0.54 9.83
CA ARG A 10 -2.50 -0.28 9.98
C ARG A 10 -3.77 0.55 9.83
N LEU A 11 -3.82 1.73 10.45
CA LEU A 11 -4.96 2.65 10.34
C LEU A 11 -5.12 3.16 8.91
N LEU A 12 -4.03 3.60 8.27
CA LEU A 12 -4.07 4.12 6.90
C LEU A 12 -4.37 3.05 5.83
N GLN A 13 -4.02 1.79 6.09
CA GLN A 13 -4.41 0.66 5.22
C GLN A 13 -5.89 0.36 5.31
N ALA A 14 -6.51 0.55 6.47
CA ALA A 14 -7.94 0.39 6.65
C ALA A 14 -8.71 1.59 6.07
N ASP A 15 -8.21 2.80 6.31
CA ASP A 15 -8.79 4.05 5.81
C ASP A 15 -7.70 5.10 5.55
N ALA A 16 -7.37 5.30 4.27
CA ALA A 16 -6.37 6.26 3.85
C ALA A 16 -6.86 7.72 3.90
N SER A 17 -8.15 7.96 4.22
CA SER A 17 -8.74 9.30 4.31
C SER A 17 -8.54 9.96 5.68
N LEU A 18 -8.09 9.20 6.68
CA LEU A 18 -7.85 9.68 8.04
C LEU A 18 -6.85 10.84 8.07
N THR A 19 -7.23 11.91 8.75
CA THR A 19 -6.37 13.07 8.97
C THR A 19 -5.29 12.78 10.01
N ALA A 20 -4.22 13.56 10.00
CA ALA A 20 -3.18 13.46 11.03
C ALA A 20 -3.72 13.67 12.46
N ARG A 21 -4.82 14.43 12.62
CA ARG A 21 -5.51 14.62 13.90
C ARG A 21 -6.22 13.34 14.35
N GLU A 22 -6.98 12.71 13.45
CA GLU A 22 -7.69 11.46 13.78
C GLU A 22 -6.72 10.32 14.06
N LEU A 23 -5.65 10.19 13.28
CA LEU A 23 -4.58 9.23 13.56
C LEU A 23 -3.95 9.48 14.94
N ALA A 24 -3.68 10.74 15.28
CA ALA A 24 -3.15 11.16 16.57
C ALA A 24 -4.05 10.77 17.75
N GLU A 25 -5.37 10.90 17.61
CA GLU A 25 -6.35 10.45 18.61
C GLU A 25 -6.26 8.94 18.85
N HIS A 26 -6.00 8.14 17.80
CA HIS A 26 -5.87 6.67 17.92
C HIS A 26 -4.53 6.24 18.55
N VAL A 27 -3.43 6.93 18.24
CA VAL A 27 -2.09 6.55 18.73
C VAL A 27 -1.63 7.30 19.99
N GLY A 28 -2.49 8.15 20.58
CA GLY A 28 -2.20 8.88 21.81
C GLY A 28 -1.13 9.97 21.64
N LEU A 29 -1.03 10.58 20.46
CA LEU A 29 -0.08 11.65 20.15
C LEU A 29 -0.80 12.94 19.74
N THR A 30 -0.04 14.01 19.47
CA THR A 30 -0.55 15.20 18.81
C THR A 30 -0.41 15.08 17.28
N ALA A 31 -1.13 15.92 16.52
CA ALA A 31 -1.17 15.82 15.06
C ALA A 31 0.21 16.01 14.39
N THR A 32 1.03 16.95 14.88
CA THR A 32 2.34 17.28 14.27
C THR A 32 3.34 16.12 14.25
N PRO A 33 3.62 15.39 15.35
CA PRO A 33 4.52 14.25 15.33
C PRO A 33 3.97 13.09 14.47
N VAL A 34 2.66 12.87 14.45
CA VAL A 34 2.03 11.85 13.58
C VAL A 34 2.19 12.21 12.11
N TRP A 35 1.93 13.46 11.73
CA TRP A 35 2.14 13.95 10.37
C TRP A 35 3.59 13.74 9.92
N ARG A 36 4.58 14.05 10.79
CA ARG A 36 6.00 13.83 10.49
C ARG A 36 6.33 12.35 10.27
N ARG A 37 5.73 11.45 11.06
CA ARG A 37 5.90 10.00 10.90
C ARG A 37 5.34 9.51 9.57
N VAL A 38 4.13 9.95 9.21
CA VAL A 38 3.52 9.63 7.90
C VAL A 38 4.43 10.06 6.75
N GLN A 39 4.96 11.29 6.80
CA GLN A 39 5.90 11.78 5.79
C GLN A 39 7.20 10.95 5.71
N ILE A 40 7.74 10.52 6.84
CA ILE A 40 8.92 9.63 6.86
C ILE A 40 8.59 8.27 6.22
N LEU A 41 7.41 7.71 6.51
CA LEU A 41 6.96 6.43 5.96
C LEU A 41 6.75 6.51 4.43
N GLU A 42 6.23 7.63 3.93
CA GLU A 42 6.11 7.90 2.50
C GLU A 42 7.48 8.04 1.83
N ASN A 43 8.36 8.88 2.38
CA ASN A 43 9.70 9.11 1.82
C ASN A 43 10.58 7.86 1.87
N ALA A 44 10.37 6.98 2.85
CA ALA A 44 11.06 5.70 2.96
C ALA A 44 10.48 4.61 2.03
N GLY A 45 9.40 4.91 1.28
CA GLY A 45 8.73 3.95 0.41
C GLY A 45 7.93 2.87 1.15
N VAL A 46 7.70 3.03 2.46
CA VAL A 46 6.83 2.13 3.24
C VAL A 46 5.38 2.33 2.84
N ILE A 47 4.96 3.59 2.69
CA ILE A 47 3.69 3.95 2.06
C ILE A 47 3.98 4.19 0.59
N THR A 48 3.62 3.23 -0.26
CA THR A 48 3.91 3.27 -1.70
C THR A 48 2.90 4.07 -2.51
N GLY A 49 1.69 4.28 -1.99
CA GLY A 49 0.66 5.07 -2.63
C GLY A 49 -0.65 5.12 -1.84
N ARG A 50 -1.54 6.03 -2.24
CA ARG A 50 -2.94 6.10 -1.81
C ARG A 50 -3.82 5.97 -3.03
N VAL A 51 -4.79 5.07 -2.97
CA VAL A 51 -5.64 4.72 -4.11
C VAL A 51 -7.11 4.78 -3.72
N ALA A 52 -7.95 5.15 -4.67
CA ALA A 52 -9.38 4.95 -4.55
C ALA A 52 -9.69 3.51 -4.99
N LEU A 53 -10.26 2.71 -4.09
CA LEU A 53 -10.79 1.40 -4.45
C LEU A 53 -12.14 1.60 -5.14
N VAL A 54 -12.32 0.92 -6.26
CA VAL A 54 -13.52 1.03 -7.11
C VAL A 54 -14.14 -0.34 -7.27
N ASP A 55 -15.46 -0.34 -7.43
CA ASP A 55 -16.20 -1.57 -7.72
C ASP A 55 -15.94 -2.01 -9.17
N PRO A 56 -15.35 -3.19 -9.40
CA PRO A 56 -15.11 -3.69 -10.75
C PRO A 56 -16.42 -3.94 -11.52
N GLU A 57 -17.51 -4.35 -10.87
CA GLU A 57 -18.79 -4.63 -11.54
C GLU A 57 -19.41 -3.35 -12.11
N ALA A 58 -19.40 -2.27 -11.32
CA ALA A 58 -19.85 -0.94 -11.75
C ALA A 58 -19.05 -0.39 -12.95
N LEU A 59 -17.82 -0.87 -13.16
CA LEU A 59 -16.96 -0.51 -14.29
C LEU A 59 -17.04 -1.48 -15.48
N GLY A 60 -17.91 -2.50 -15.42
CA GLY A 60 -18.00 -3.52 -16.47
C GLY A 60 -16.83 -4.53 -16.47
N LEU A 61 -16.06 -4.59 -15.38
CA LEU A 61 -14.92 -5.50 -15.16
C LEU A 61 -15.33 -6.73 -14.33
N GLY A 62 -16.47 -7.34 -14.65
CA GLY A 62 -17.08 -8.40 -13.84
C GLY A 62 -16.38 -9.77 -13.89
N VAL A 63 -15.25 -9.90 -14.58
CA VAL A 63 -14.52 -11.18 -14.72
C VAL A 63 -13.08 -11.01 -14.27
N THR A 64 -12.70 -11.77 -13.25
CA THR A 64 -11.31 -11.91 -12.80
C THR A 64 -10.78 -13.27 -13.20
N VAL A 65 -9.66 -13.30 -13.92
CA VAL A 65 -9.01 -14.55 -14.36
C VAL A 65 -7.66 -14.69 -13.67
N MET A 66 -7.37 -15.88 -13.14
CA MET A 66 -6.03 -16.25 -12.66
C MET A 66 -5.34 -17.09 -13.73
N VAL A 67 -4.17 -16.63 -14.20
CA VAL A 67 -3.40 -17.31 -15.26
C VAL A 67 -2.17 -17.98 -14.65
N HIS A 68 -2.01 -19.27 -14.90
CA HIS A 68 -0.83 -20.03 -14.49
C HIS A 68 0.13 -20.15 -15.68
N VAL A 69 1.36 -19.67 -15.51
CA VAL A 69 2.41 -19.75 -16.54
C VAL A 69 3.45 -20.78 -16.11
N ARG A 70 3.83 -21.68 -17.02
CA ARG A 70 4.94 -22.62 -16.83
C ARG A 70 6.01 -22.37 -17.89
N THR A 71 7.25 -22.32 -17.45
CA THR A 71 8.42 -22.20 -18.32
C THR A 71 9.37 -23.38 -18.12
N ASN A 72 10.18 -23.67 -19.13
CA ASN A 72 11.29 -24.62 -19.02
C ASN A 72 12.62 -23.90 -18.74
N ASP A 73 12.68 -22.58 -18.89
CA ASP A 73 13.86 -21.74 -18.66
C ASP A 73 13.71 -21.00 -17.32
N HIS A 74 14.64 -21.26 -16.40
CA HIS A 74 14.67 -20.72 -15.04
C HIS A 74 15.81 -19.71 -14.84
N SER A 75 16.40 -19.20 -15.92
CA SER A 75 17.49 -18.22 -15.85
C SER A 75 16.97 -16.85 -15.37
N ALA A 76 17.82 -16.13 -14.62
CA ALA A 76 17.51 -14.76 -14.18
C ALA A 76 17.17 -13.85 -15.37
N ALA A 77 17.93 -13.96 -16.47
CA ALA A 77 17.70 -13.18 -17.67
C ALA A 77 16.33 -13.45 -18.34
N TRP A 78 15.81 -14.68 -18.25
CA TRP A 78 14.46 -14.99 -18.71
C TRP A 78 13.39 -14.36 -17.81
N LEU A 79 13.56 -14.50 -16.49
CA LEU A 79 12.65 -13.90 -15.50
C LEU A 79 12.56 -12.38 -15.63
N ASP A 80 13.70 -11.70 -15.76
CA ASP A 80 13.75 -10.24 -15.92
C ASP A 80 12.99 -9.77 -17.17
N ARG A 81 13.16 -10.48 -18.30
CA ARG A 81 12.42 -10.18 -19.53
C ARG A 81 10.93 -10.44 -19.39
N PHE A 82 10.53 -11.51 -18.69
CA PHE A 82 9.13 -11.83 -18.46
C PHE A 82 8.45 -10.80 -17.53
N ALA A 83 9.15 -10.32 -16.49
CA ALA A 83 8.61 -9.35 -15.54
C ALA A 83 8.55 -7.91 -16.08
N ALA A 84 9.32 -7.60 -17.13
CA ALA A 84 9.35 -6.27 -17.75
C ALA A 84 8.31 -6.07 -18.87
N ALA A 85 7.59 -7.12 -19.26
CA ALA A 85 6.54 -7.10 -20.30
C ALA A 85 5.16 -6.85 -19.70
#